data_AF-A0A0D0C254-F1
#
_entry.id   AF-A0A0D0C254-F1
#
_cell.length_a   1.000
_cell.length_b   1.000
_cell.length_c   1.000
_cell.angle_alpha   90.00
_cell.angle_beta   90.00
_cell.angle_gamma   90.00
#
_symmetry.space_group_name_H-M   'P 1'
#
loop_
_entity.id
_entity.type
_entity.pdbx_description
1 polymer ?
#
loop_
_entity_poly.entity_id
_entity_poly.type
_entity_poly.pdbx_seq_one_letter_code
_entity_poly.pdbx_strand_id
1 'polypeptide(L)'
;LPPRWCMLPQEKEFYPRPRPVRESPAAIKLSATASCACVDGGRAFYNPGLPTVTCQCLVYTLTQAFAVQIELQPCPRCPVERHRYIGPDPRDTGLFNYNNSSIFSHELLNEYISAFSSAETPFEPWVNQISRRYEESQQDPFIPFISGGLFRSLWFAYARLVQFEGDKSCPSCGIYPDNIIWDGVSIAFGRKHVNGELEPPTLVGKDAVVHSSRPCPRQEWLPD
;
A
#
# COMPACT_ATOMS: atom_id res chain seq x y z
N LEU A 1 6.17 6.38 4.86
CA LEU A 1 7.47 6.11 5.52
C LEU A 1 7.34 4.78 6.23
N PRO A 2 8.32 3.89 6.10
CA PRO A 2 8.36 2.68 6.91
C PRO A 2 8.31 3.00 8.43
N PRO A 3 7.77 2.10 9.26
CA PRO A 3 7.88 2.18 10.71
C PRO A 3 9.34 2.36 11.18
N ARG A 4 9.58 3.12 12.25
CA ARG A 4 10.95 3.37 12.76
C ARG A 4 11.73 2.09 13.06
N TRP A 5 11.05 1.08 13.60
CA TRP A 5 11.67 -0.18 14.00
C TRP A 5 12.15 -1.03 12.79
N CYS A 6 11.65 -0.77 11.59
CA CYS A 6 12.09 -1.46 10.37
C CYS A 6 13.01 -0.60 9.48
N MET A 7 13.40 0.59 9.95
CA MET A 7 14.37 1.44 9.27
C MET A 7 15.79 1.10 9.68
N LEU A 8 16.73 1.13 8.73
CA LEU A 8 18.15 1.01 9.04
C LEU A 8 18.68 2.31 9.68
N PRO A 9 19.69 2.26 10.55
CA PRO A 9 20.26 3.46 11.17
C PRO A 9 20.74 4.54 10.18
N GLN A 10 21.09 4.14 8.95
CA GLN A 10 21.57 5.02 7.89
C GLN A 10 20.46 5.55 6.98
N GLU A 11 19.25 4.98 7.04
CA GLU A 11 18.11 5.44 6.24
C GLU A 11 17.64 6.82 6.74
N LYS A 12 17.54 7.78 5.83
CA LYS A 12 17.05 9.13 6.15
C LYS A 12 15.53 9.19 6.07
N GLU A 13 14.91 9.86 7.03
CA GLU A 13 13.48 10.22 6.91
C GLU A 13 13.35 11.32 5.83
N PHE A 14 12.70 10.98 4.70
CA PHE A 14 12.49 11.92 3.58
C PHE A 14 11.50 13.05 3.91
N TYR A 15 10.65 12.84 4.92
CA TYR A 15 9.70 13.83 5.41
C TYR A 15 9.42 13.60 6.90
N PRO A 16 8.93 14.61 7.65
CA PRO A 16 8.58 14.43 9.05
C PRO A 16 7.50 13.37 9.22
N ARG A 17 7.63 12.52 10.24
CA ARG A 17 6.62 11.50 10.53
C ARG A 17 5.31 12.17 10.97
N PRO A 18 4.22 12.00 10.21
CA PRO A 18 2.94 12.59 10.54
C PRO A 18 2.32 11.93 11.77
N ARG A 19 1.45 12.67 12.46
CA ARG A 19 0.61 12.11 13.52
C ARG A 19 -0.41 11.13 12.92
N PRO A 20 -0.81 10.10 13.67
CA PRO A 20 -1.89 9.24 13.23
C PRO A 20 -3.18 10.01 12.93
N VAL A 21 -3.83 9.66 11.81
CA VAL A 21 -5.09 10.27 11.40
C VAL A 21 -6.21 9.68 12.25
N ARG A 22 -6.80 10.51 13.11
CA ARG A 22 -7.89 10.12 14.04
C ARG A 22 -9.22 10.73 13.67
N GLU A 23 -9.17 11.90 13.05
CA GLU A 23 -10.34 12.67 12.65
C GLU A 23 -10.43 12.77 11.13
N SER A 24 -11.64 12.97 10.64
CA SER A 24 -11.87 13.19 9.22
C SER A 24 -11.19 14.50 8.79
N PRO A 25 -10.28 14.48 7.81
CA PRO A 25 -9.81 15.72 7.20
C PRO A 25 -10.99 16.42 6.52
N ALA A 26 -11.08 17.75 6.63
CA ALA A 26 -12.17 18.52 6.03
C ALA A 26 -12.16 18.44 4.50
N ALA A 27 -10.97 18.58 3.90
CA ALA A 27 -10.73 18.36 2.48
C ALA A 27 -9.24 18.09 2.24
N ILE A 28 -8.93 17.28 1.23
CA ILE A 28 -7.56 17.00 0.78
C ILE A 28 -7.31 17.85 -0.47
N LYS A 29 -6.52 18.91 -0.30
CA LYS A 29 -6.27 19.92 -1.35
C LYS A 29 -5.09 19.55 -2.23
N LEU A 30 -5.08 20.07 -3.45
CA LEU A 30 -3.91 19.98 -4.32
C LEU A 30 -2.74 20.78 -3.72
N SER A 31 -1.54 20.25 -3.90
CA SER A 31 -0.28 20.85 -3.47
C SER A 31 0.66 21.00 -4.66
N ALA A 32 1.79 21.69 -4.48
CA ALA A 32 2.82 21.79 -5.52
C ALA A 32 3.44 20.42 -5.90
N THR A 33 3.29 19.41 -5.03
CA THR A 33 3.76 18.03 -5.28
C THR A 33 2.70 17.15 -5.95
N ALA A 34 1.49 17.66 -6.13
CA ALA A 34 0.40 16.93 -6.77
C ALA A 34 0.76 16.58 -8.22
N SER A 35 0.52 15.34 -8.58
CA SER A 35 0.86 14.81 -9.89
C SER A 35 -0.04 13.64 -10.30
N CYS A 36 -0.01 13.32 -11.59
CA CYS A 36 -0.64 12.13 -12.16
C CYS A 36 0.45 11.25 -12.78
N ALA A 37 0.46 9.96 -12.44
CA ALA A 37 1.24 8.97 -13.17
C ALA A 37 0.55 8.76 -14.53
N CYS A 38 1.16 9.19 -15.63
CA CYS A 38 0.55 9.18 -16.95
C CYS A 38 0.72 7.82 -17.65
N VAL A 39 -0.12 7.55 -18.65
CA VAL A 39 -0.13 6.25 -19.36
C VAL A 39 1.16 6.02 -20.17
N ASP A 40 1.79 7.11 -20.60
CA ASP A 40 3.08 7.13 -21.31
C ASP A 40 4.29 6.90 -20.39
N GLY A 41 4.07 6.65 -19.09
CA GLY A 41 5.12 6.51 -18.09
C GLY A 41 5.68 7.84 -17.57
N GLY A 42 5.20 8.98 -18.09
CA GLY A 42 5.57 10.30 -17.60
C GLY A 42 4.77 10.73 -16.37
N ARG A 43 5.10 11.91 -15.83
CA ARG A 43 4.31 12.61 -14.81
C ARG A 43 3.73 13.91 -15.35
N ALA A 44 2.49 14.21 -15.02
CA ALA A 44 1.90 15.54 -15.18
C ALA A 44 1.77 16.16 -13.79
N PHE A 45 2.18 17.43 -13.65
CA PHE A 45 2.17 18.14 -12.38
C PHE A 45 1.04 19.16 -12.34
N TYR A 46 0.58 19.46 -11.12
CA TYR A 46 -0.45 20.45 -10.87
C TYR A 46 -0.06 21.83 -11.43
N ASN A 47 -0.99 22.45 -12.14
CA ASN A 47 -0.89 23.81 -12.63
C ASN A 47 -1.94 24.70 -11.95
N PRO A 48 -1.53 25.68 -11.11
CA PRO A 48 -2.45 26.59 -10.42
C PRO A 48 -3.30 27.46 -11.36
N GLY A 49 -2.89 27.64 -12.62
CA GLY A 49 -3.63 28.42 -13.61
C GLY A 49 -4.75 27.66 -14.33
N LEU A 50 -4.89 26.36 -14.07
CA LEU A 50 -5.92 25.51 -14.69
C LEU A 50 -7.03 25.17 -13.70
N PRO A 51 -8.28 24.95 -14.16
CA PRO A 51 -9.40 24.66 -13.29
C PRO A 51 -9.20 23.36 -12.50
N THR A 52 -9.70 23.35 -11.27
CA THR A 52 -9.75 22.18 -10.39
C THR A 52 -11.19 21.71 -10.21
N VAL A 53 -11.35 20.44 -9.86
CA VAL A 53 -12.64 19.81 -9.57
C VAL A 53 -12.57 19.20 -8.17
N THR A 54 -13.68 19.25 -7.44
CA THR A 54 -13.79 18.60 -6.13
C THR A 54 -14.60 17.32 -6.29
N CYS A 55 -14.09 16.22 -5.77
CA CYS A 55 -14.74 14.90 -5.81
C CYS A 55 -14.81 14.30 -4.41
N GLN A 56 -15.72 13.36 -4.20
CA GLN A 56 -15.72 12.54 -2.99
C GLN A 56 -14.71 11.40 -3.08
N CYS A 57 -14.04 11.14 -1.96
CA CYS A 57 -13.15 10.01 -1.76
C CYS A 57 -13.37 9.39 -0.38
N LEU A 58 -12.82 8.20 -0.18
CA LEU A 58 -12.82 7.49 1.09
C LEU A 58 -11.42 7.45 1.68
N VAL A 59 -11.29 7.89 2.93
CA VAL A 59 -10.07 7.80 3.72
C VAL A 59 -10.20 6.67 4.73
N TYR A 60 -9.39 5.62 4.58
CA TYR A 60 -9.36 4.45 5.45
C TYR A 60 -8.25 4.59 6.50
N THR A 61 -8.64 4.53 7.78
CA THR A 61 -7.73 4.54 8.92
C THR A 61 -7.63 3.18 9.58
N LEU A 62 -6.88 3.06 10.67
CA LEU A 62 -6.75 1.80 11.40
C LEU A 62 -8.06 1.37 12.11
N THR A 63 -8.90 2.33 12.46
CA THR A 63 -10.11 2.09 13.26
C THR A 63 -11.40 2.25 12.46
N GLN A 64 -11.40 3.12 11.46
CA GLN A 64 -12.62 3.50 10.74
C GLN A 64 -12.33 4.19 9.39
N ALA A 65 -13.36 4.46 8.60
CA ALA A 65 -13.24 5.20 7.34
C ALA A 65 -14.03 6.50 7.34
N PHE A 66 -13.66 7.42 6.44
CA PHE A 66 -14.30 8.73 6.33
C PHE A 66 -14.60 9.06 4.87
N ALA A 67 -15.77 9.62 4.60
CA ALA A 67 -16.06 10.28 3.34
C ALA A 67 -15.50 11.71 3.37
N VAL A 68 -14.59 12.01 2.44
CA VAL A 68 -13.84 13.28 2.42
C VAL A 68 -13.86 13.87 1.01
N GLN A 69 -13.83 15.20 0.91
CA GLN A 69 -13.66 15.89 -0.36
C GLN A 69 -12.18 15.94 -0.75
N ILE A 70 -11.88 15.61 -1.99
CA ILE A 70 -10.55 15.69 -2.59
C ILE A 70 -10.56 16.66 -3.77
N GLU A 71 -9.58 17.54 -3.82
CA GLU A 71 -9.35 18.42 -4.95
C GLU A 71 -8.49 17.71 -5.99
N LEU A 72 -8.91 17.78 -7.25
CA LEU A 72 -8.31 17.10 -8.39
C LEU A 72 -8.20 18.07 -9.57
N GLN A 73 -7.27 17.81 -10.48
CA GLN A 73 -7.14 18.56 -11.73
C GLN A 73 -7.13 17.60 -12.91
N PRO A 74 -7.92 17.81 -13.98
CA PRO A 74 -7.87 16.95 -15.16
C PRO A 74 -6.46 16.86 -15.72
N CYS A 75 -5.96 15.64 -15.95
CA CYS A 75 -4.61 15.44 -16.44
C CYS A 75 -4.53 15.82 -17.94
N PRO A 76 -3.69 16.80 -18.34
CA PRO A 76 -3.61 17.22 -19.74
C PRO A 76 -2.84 16.23 -20.64
N ARG A 77 -2.10 15.29 -20.04
CA ARG A 77 -1.31 14.26 -20.75
C ARG A 77 -2.09 12.99 -21.04
N CYS A 78 -3.06 12.65 -20.20
CA CYS A 78 -3.77 11.39 -20.33
C CYS A 78 -4.93 11.51 -21.32
N PRO A 79 -5.23 10.46 -22.11
CA PRO A 79 -6.41 10.44 -22.96
C PRO A 79 -7.68 10.66 -22.13
N VAL A 80 -8.62 11.45 -22.66
CA VAL A 80 -9.84 11.87 -21.94
C VAL A 80 -10.67 10.65 -21.52
N GLU A 81 -10.65 9.58 -22.32
CA GLU A 81 -11.37 8.32 -22.07
C GLU A 81 -10.86 7.57 -20.84
N ARG A 82 -9.64 7.90 -20.38
CA ARG A 82 -9.06 7.30 -19.16
C ARG A 82 -9.50 8.01 -17.89
N HIS A 83 -10.09 9.21 -17.99
CA HIS A 83 -10.55 10.02 -16.87
C HIS A 83 -9.52 10.11 -15.72
N ARG A 84 -8.24 10.31 -16.07
CA ARG A 84 -7.17 10.46 -15.07
C ARG A 84 -7.09 11.90 -14.57
N TYR A 85 -6.76 12.03 -13.29
CA TYR A 85 -6.65 13.29 -12.61
C TYR A 85 -5.28 13.41 -11.94
N ILE A 86 -4.74 14.62 -11.95
CA ILE A 86 -3.68 15.02 -11.03
C ILE A 86 -4.27 15.01 -9.63
N GLY A 87 -3.70 14.15 -8.79
CA GLY A 87 -4.10 13.95 -7.42
C GLY A 87 -3.13 14.60 -6.42
N PRO A 88 -3.60 14.95 -5.22
CA PRO A 88 -2.75 15.42 -4.15
C PRO A 88 -1.85 14.30 -3.64
N ASP A 89 -0.72 14.71 -3.06
CA ASP A 89 0.24 13.85 -2.38
C ASP A 89 0.25 14.16 -0.87
N PRO A 90 -0.70 13.60 -0.09
CA PRO A 90 -0.93 13.97 1.30
C PRO A 90 0.01 13.24 2.28
N ARG A 91 1.23 12.88 1.84
CA ARG A 91 2.19 12.11 2.64
C ARG A 91 2.58 12.79 3.97
N ASP A 92 2.59 14.11 3.98
CA ASP A 92 2.87 15.00 5.10
C ASP A 92 1.75 14.99 6.17
N THR A 93 0.54 14.59 5.78
CA THR A 93 -0.60 14.38 6.68
C THR A 93 -0.75 12.91 7.12
N GLY A 94 0.15 12.02 6.68
CA GLY A 94 0.09 10.60 7.02
C GLY A 94 -0.89 9.81 6.21
N LEU A 95 -1.23 10.30 5.01
CA LEU A 95 -2.11 9.66 4.08
C LEU A 95 -1.36 9.23 2.82
N PHE A 96 -1.77 8.10 2.29
CA PHE A 96 -1.31 7.52 1.03
C PHE A 96 -2.47 7.52 0.04
N ASN A 97 -2.32 8.29 -1.03
CA ASN A 97 -3.30 8.36 -2.10
C ASN A 97 -3.10 7.18 -3.07
N TYR A 98 -4.00 6.19 -3.02
CA TYR A 98 -3.88 5.00 -3.87
C TYR A 98 -4.39 5.29 -5.30
N ASN A 99 -5.56 5.93 -5.44
CA ASN A 99 -6.21 6.13 -6.73
C ASN A 99 -7.20 7.32 -6.80
N ASN A 100 -7.00 8.37 -6.00
CA ASN A 100 -7.86 9.55 -5.85
C ASN A 100 -9.27 9.30 -5.29
N SER A 101 -9.75 8.06 -5.29
CA SER A 101 -11.05 7.67 -4.70
C SER A 101 -10.89 6.93 -3.38
N SER A 102 -9.77 6.23 -3.19
CA SER A 102 -9.42 5.51 -1.97
C SER A 102 -8.06 5.97 -1.48
N ILE A 103 -8.02 6.43 -0.24
CA ILE A 103 -6.86 6.98 0.43
C ILE A 103 -6.69 6.23 1.74
N PHE A 104 -5.45 5.89 2.10
CA PHE A 104 -5.17 5.03 3.22
C PHE A 104 -4.20 5.69 4.16
N SER A 105 -4.45 5.62 5.46
CA SER A 105 -3.48 6.12 6.44
C SER A 105 -2.19 5.29 6.41
N HIS A 106 -1.04 5.95 6.57
CA HIS A 106 0.23 5.28 6.77
C HIS A 106 0.19 4.40 8.02
N GLU A 107 -0.55 4.79 9.06
CA GLU A 107 -0.72 3.97 10.25
C GLU A 107 -1.34 2.61 9.94
N LEU A 108 -2.43 2.56 9.16
CA LEU A 108 -3.06 1.30 8.76
C LEU A 108 -2.08 0.37 8.04
N LEU A 109 -1.28 0.93 7.13
CA LEU A 109 -0.30 0.16 6.34
C LEU A 109 0.90 -0.27 7.19
N ASN A 110 1.32 0.57 8.13
CA ASN A 110 2.39 0.29 9.09
C ASN A 110 1.98 -0.75 10.13
N GLU A 111 0.72 -0.78 10.51
CA GLU A 111 0.19 -1.82 11.40
C GLU A 111 0.22 -3.18 10.69
N TYR A 112 -0.16 -3.24 9.40
CA TYR A 112 0.02 -4.46 8.64
C TYR A 112 1.50 -4.85 8.52
N ILE A 113 2.41 -3.88 8.37
CA ILE A 113 3.85 -4.15 8.43
C ILE A 113 4.23 -4.91 9.70
N SER A 114 3.71 -4.43 10.83
CA SER A 114 3.95 -5.03 12.13
C SER A 114 3.35 -6.44 12.21
N ALA A 115 2.08 -6.61 11.83
CA ALA A 115 1.38 -7.89 11.89
C ALA A 115 1.98 -8.97 10.99
N PHE A 116 2.39 -8.61 9.75
CA PHE A 116 3.00 -9.59 8.84
C PHE A 116 4.40 -9.99 9.32
N SER A 117 5.17 -9.07 9.88
CA SER A 117 6.57 -9.33 10.27
C SER A 117 6.69 -9.98 11.65
N SER A 118 5.76 -9.71 12.57
CA SER A 118 5.82 -10.26 13.94
C SER A 118 5.07 -11.58 14.09
N ALA A 119 4.05 -11.83 13.27
CA ALA A 119 3.13 -12.95 13.43
C ALA A 119 2.74 -13.61 12.10
N GLU A 120 3.50 -13.35 11.02
CA GLU A 120 3.28 -13.94 9.69
C GLU A 120 1.84 -13.78 9.18
N THR A 121 1.16 -12.71 9.60
CA THR A 121 -0.28 -12.57 9.40
C THR A 121 -0.59 -12.43 7.90
N PRO A 122 -1.34 -13.36 7.28
CA PRO A 122 -1.70 -13.26 5.87
C PRO A 122 -2.74 -12.15 5.62
N PHE A 123 -2.93 -11.76 4.35
CA PHE A 123 -3.85 -10.70 3.96
C PHE A 123 -5.30 -10.92 4.44
N GLU A 124 -5.87 -12.10 4.20
CA GLU A 124 -7.29 -12.35 4.50
C GLU A 124 -7.58 -12.33 6.02
N PRO A 125 -6.82 -13.01 6.89
CA PRO A 125 -6.96 -12.85 8.33
C PRO A 125 -6.82 -11.40 8.81
N TRP A 126 -5.84 -10.67 8.27
CA TRP A 126 -5.65 -9.25 8.61
C TRP A 126 -6.86 -8.39 8.23
N VAL A 127 -7.34 -8.53 6.99
CA VAL A 127 -8.50 -7.78 6.50
C VAL A 127 -9.73 -8.10 7.33
N ASN A 128 -9.98 -9.38 7.65
CA ASN A 128 -11.08 -9.79 8.52
C ASN A 128 -10.98 -9.18 9.92
N GLN A 129 -9.78 -9.11 10.50
CA GLN A 129 -9.55 -8.48 11.80
C GLN A 129 -9.90 -6.99 11.77
N ILE A 130 -9.48 -6.26 10.73
CA ILE A 130 -9.78 -4.83 10.59
C ILE A 130 -11.27 -4.61 10.29
N SER A 131 -11.90 -5.44 9.46
CA SER A 131 -13.34 -5.38 9.21
C SER A 131 -14.15 -5.50 10.49
N ARG A 132 -13.82 -6.47 11.36
CA ARG A 132 -14.47 -6.61 12.68
C ARG A 132 -14.26 -5.37 13.55
N ARG A 133 -13.07 -4.76 13.51
CA ARG A 133 -12.82 -3.51 14.25
C ARG A 133 -13.69 -2.36 13.74
N TYR A 134 -13.93 -2.28 12.43
CA TYR A 134 -14.81 -1.28 11.83
C TYR A 134 -16.27 -1.52 12.23
N GLU A 135 -16.71 -2.78 12.30
CA GLU A 135 -18.06 -3.14 12.77
C GLU A 135 -18.32 -2.72 14.23
N GLU A 136 -17.29 -2.75 15.07
CA GLU A 136 -17.35 -2.23 16.45
C GLU A 136 -17.33 -0.69 16.51
N SER A 137 -16.90 -0.02 15.43
CA SER A 137 -16.92 1.44 15.37
C SER A 137 -18.37 1.92 15.15
N GLN A 138 -18.89 2.72 16.09
CA GLN A 138 -20.25 3.28 16.02
C GLN A 138 -20.33 4.47 15.04
N GLN A 139 -19.73 4.37 13.86
CA GLN A 139 -19.79 5.42 12.86
C GLN A 139 -21.13 5.44 12.11
N ASP A 140 -21.66 6.64 11.91
CA ASP A 140 -22.82 6.91 11.06
C ASP A 140 -22.45 8.00 10.02
N PRO A 141 -22.50 7.70 8.70
CA PRO A 141 -22.83 6.41 8.09
C PRO A 141 -21.72 5.37 8.26
N PHE A 142 -22.11 4.11 8.41
CA PHE A 142 -21.16 2.99 8.43
C PHE A 142 -20.50 2.81 7.06
N ILE A 143 -19.17 2.83 7.05
CA ILE A 143 -18.36 2.56 5.85
C ILE A 143 -17.57 1.28 6.10
N PRO A 144 -17.84 0.18 5.37
CA PRO A 144 -17.15 -1.08 5.59
C PRO A 144 -15.67 -0.98 5.19
N PHE A 145 -14.85 -1.82 5.80
CA PHE A 145 -13.46 -1.97 5.36
C PHE A 145 -13.39 -2.63 3.96
N ILE A 146 -12.25 -2.49 3.29
CA ILE A 146 -12.06 -2.95 1.92
C ILE A 146 -11.93 -4.47 1.81
N SER A 147 -12.15 -5.00 0.61
CA SER A 147 -11.95 -6.43 0.32
C SER A 147 -10.47 -6.83 0.31
N GLY A 148 -10.19 -8.11 0.57
CA GLY A 148 -8.82 -8.65 0.55
C GLY A 148 -8.10 -8.44 -0.78
N GLY A 149 -8.80 -8.57 -1.90
CA GLY A 149 -8.24 -8.31 -3.23
C GLY A 149 -7.79 -6.85 -3.44
N LEU A 150 -8.56 -5.88 -2.93
CA LEU A 150 -8.18 -4.47 -2.97
C LEU A 150 -7.03 -4.19 -1.99
N PHE A 151 -7.08 -4.74 -0.77
CA PHE A 151 -6.03 -4.55 0.22
C PHE A 151 -4.69 -5.11 -0.25
N ARG A 152 -4.68 -6.29 -0.88
CA ARG A 152 -3.47 -6.87 -1.49
C ARG A 152 -2.87 -5.94 -2.56
N SER A 153 -3.71 -5.35 -3.41
CA SER A 153 -3.26 -4.45 -4.48
C SER A 153 -2.71 -3.14 -3.92
N LEU A 154 -3.37 -2.59 -2.91
CA LEU A 154 -2.91 -1.45 -2.12
C LEU A 154 -1.55 -1.74 -1.45
N TRP A 155 -1.43 -2.89 -0.81
CA TRP A 155 -0.23 -3.28 -0.09
C TRP A 155 0.99 -3.31 -1.00
N PHE A 156 0.91 -3.98 -2.16
CA PHE A 156 2.03 -4.01 -3.09
C PHE A 156 2.35 -2.63 -3.67
N ALA A 157 1.35 -1.77 -3.89
CA ALA A 157 1.60 -0.38 -4.27
C ALA A 157 2.38 0.38 -3.18
N TYR A 158 2.02 0.17 -1.90
CA TYR A 158 2.71 0.79 -0.78
C TYR A 158 4.10 0.19 -0.52
N ALA A 159 4.28 -1.12 -0.66
CA ALA A 159 5.57 -1.81 -0.50
C ALA A 159 6.61 -1.28 -1.50
N ARG A 160 6.19 -1.00 -2.73
CA ARG A 160 7.01 -0.31 -3.74
C ARG A 160 7.35 1.12 -3.32
N LEU A 161 6.40 1.85 -2.72
CA LEU A 161 6.61 3.20 -2.19
C LEU A 161 7.66 3.25 -1.09
N VAL A 162 7.62 2.30 -0.17
CA VAL A 162 8.61 2.23 0.90
C VAL A 162 9.91 1.54 0.48
N GLN A 163 10.05 1.19 -0.81
CA GLN A 163 11.21 0.49 -1.36
C GLN A 163 11.60 -0.75 -0.55
N PHE A 164 10.61 -1.58 -0.24
CA PHE A 164 10.90 -2.94 0.22
C PHE A 164 11.53 -3.79 -0.89
N GLU A 165 11.42 -3.35 -2.15
CA GLU A 165 12.11 -3.92 -3.30
C GLU A 165 13.54 -3.34 -3.40
N GLY A 166 14.53 -4.21 -3.48
CA GLY A 166 15.96 -3.87 -3.47
C GLY A 166 16.69 -4.79 -2.48
N ASP A 167 17.81 -5.37 -2.90
CA ASP A 167 18.63 -6.23 -2.04
C ASP A 167 19.11 -5.41 -0.83
N LYS A 168 18.32 -5.44 0.25
CA LYS A 168 18.75 -5.00 1.57
C LYS A 168 19.85 -5.95 2.00
N SER A 169 21.06 -5.68 1.51
CA SER A 169 22.25 -6.42 1.85
C SER A 169 22.42 -6.39 3.35
N CYS A 170 22.63 -7.57 3.93
CA CYS A 170 22.96 -7.64 5.34
C CYS A 170 24.26 -6.86 5.54
N PRO A 171 24.33 -5.87 6.45
CA PRO A 171 25.54 -5.08 6.65
C PRO A 171 26.74 -5.91 7.12
N SER A 172 26.50 -7.13 7.61
CA SER A 172 27.53 -8.11 7.96
C SER A 172 27.81 -9.17 6.88
N CYS A 173 26.85 -9.45 6.00
CA CYS A 173 26.84 -10.62 5.11
C CYS A 173 26.89 -10.24 3.61
N GLY A 174 26.73 -8.96 3.28
CA GLY A 174 26.66 -8.49 1.90
C GLY A 174 25.38 -8.91 1.17
N ILE A 175 25.45 -8.90 -0.17
CA ILE A 175 24.35 -9.25 -1.10
C ILE A 175 24.14 -10.77 -1.25
N TYR A 176 25.02 -11.60 -0.66
CA TYR A 176 24.98 -13.07 -0.75
C TYR A 176 25.28 -13.68 0.62
N PRO A 177 24.32 -13.75 1.56
CA PRO A 177 24.54 -14.52 2.77
C PRO A 177 24.68 -16.01 2.42
N ASP A 178 25.64 -16.71 3.04
CA ASP A 178 25.85 -18.16 2.85
C ASP A 178 24.58 -18.99 3.15
N ASN A 179 23.70 -18.44 4.00
CA ASN A 179 22.42 -19.02 4.34
C ASN A 179 21.34 -17.95 4.20
N ILE A 180 20.36 -18.20 3.33
CA ILE A 180 19.14 -17.40 3.24
C ILE A 180 18.07 -18.15 4.05
N ILE A 181 17.74 -17.65 5.25
CA ILE A 181 16.60 -18.16 6.02
C ILE A 181 15.37 -17.41 5.53
N TRP A 182 14.55 -18.10 4.74
CA TRP A 182 13.16 -17.68 4.51
C TRP A 182 12.35 -18.21 5.67
N ASP A 183 11.91 -17.33 6.58
CA ASP A 183 10.91 -17.72 7.57
C ASP A 183 9.59 -17.89 6.81
N GLY A 184 9.32 -19.14 6.44
CA GLY A 184 8.20 -19.55 5.63
C GLY A 184 7.64 -20.82 6.23
N VAL A 185 6.32 -20.83 6.42
CA VAL A 185 5.44 -21.95 6.81
C VAL A 185 6.17 -23.27 7.05
N SER A 186 6.33 -23.63 8.32
CA SER A 186 6.70 -24.99 8.70
C SER A 186 5.54 -25.96 8.41
N ILE A 187 5.57 -26.62 7.25
CA ILE A 187 4.66 -27.74 6.98
C ILE A 187 5.25 -29.00 7.64
N ALA A 188 4.64 -29.44 8.74
CA ALA A 188 5.03 -30.68 9.40
C ALA A 188 4.21 -31.86 8.86
N PHE A 189 4.88 -32.85 8.29
CA PHE A 189 4.28 -34.14 7.93
C PHE A 189 4.52 -35.16 9.05
N GLY A 190 3.50 -35.92 9.43
CA GLY A 190 3.71 -37.09 10.28
C GLY A 190 4.65 -38.09 9.59
N ARG A 191 5.57 -38.75 10.33
CA ARG A 191 6.62 -39.64 9.79
C ARG A 191 6.13 -40.65 8.73
N LYS A 192 4.87 -41.09 8.83
CA LYS A 192 4.21 -42.00 7.86
C LYS A 192 4.00 -41.41 6.45
N HIS A 193 4.12 -40.09 6.30
CA HIS A 193 3.97 -39.34 5.06
C HIS A 193 5.32 -38.84 4.51
N VAL A 194 6.42 -39.12 5.19
CA VAL A 194 7.77 -38.82 4.71
C VAL A 194 8.19 -39.93 3.75
N ASN A 195 8.06 -39.68 2.45
CA ASN A 195 8.57 -40.54 1.39
C ASN A 195 9.76 -39.85 0.70
N GLY A 196 10.44 -40.57 -0.21
CA GLY A 196 11.54 -40.02 -1.00
C GLY A 196 11.13 -39.00 -2.07
N GLU A 197 9.83 -38.65 -2.13
CA GLU A 197 9.23 -37.74 -3.12
C GLU A 197 8.87 -36.39 -2.50
N LEU A 198 9.21 -36.16 -1.22
CA LEU A 198 9.03 -34.85 -0.60
C LEU A 198 9.97 -33.84 -1.24
N GLU A 199 9.40 -32.91 -1.98
CA GLU A 199 10.09 -31.76 -2.55
C GLU A 199 9.84 -30.51 -1.69
N PRO A 200 10.82 -29.60 -1.58
CA PRO A 200 10.62 -28.37 -0.85
C PRO A 200 9.53 -27.52 -1.51
N PRO A 201 8.63 -26.89 -0.73
CA PRO A 201 7.52 -26.08 -1.26
C PRO A 201 7.99 -24.78 -1.96
N THR A 202 9.30 -24.57 -2.04
CA THR A 202 9.94 -23.46 -2.76
C THR A 202 10.11 -23.72 -4.25
N LEU A 203 9.85 -24.94 -4.74
CA LEU A 203 9.82 -25.22 -6.17
C LEU A 203 8.48 -24.75 -6.76
N VAL A 204 8.53 -23.77 -7.64
CA VAL A 204 7.37 -23.36 -8.43
C VAL A 204 6.97 -24.55 -9.30
N GLY A 205 5.87 -25.20 -8.96
CA GLY A 205 5.32 -26.31 -9.74
C GLY A 205 5.04 -25.85 -11.18
N LYS A 206 5.17 -26.78 -12.15
CA LYS A 206 4.93 -26.48 -13.58
C LYS A 206 3.53 -25.89 -13.84
N ASP A 207 2.56 -26.23 -12.98
CA ASP A 207 1.17 -25.78 -13.04
C ASP A 207 0.83 -24.70 -12.00
N ALA A 208 1.83 -24.09 -11.35
CA ALA A 208 1.59 -23.04 -10.37
C ALA A 208 0.80 -21.89 -11.00
N VAL A 209 -0.23 -21.42 -10.29
CA VAL A 209 -1.08 -20.32 -10.77
C VAL A 209 -0.23 -19.04 -10.81
N VAL A 210 0.16 -18.64 -12.02
CA VAL A 210 0.84 -17.37 -12.24
C VAL A 210 -0.20 -16.25 -12.22
N HIS A 211 -0.20 -15.48 -11.13
CA HIS A 211 -0.94 -14.24 -11.09
C HIS A 211 -0.10 -13.15 -11.74
N SER A 212 -0.46 -12.75 -12.97
CA SER A 212 0.12 -11.55 -13.55
C SER A 212 -0.18 -10.37 -12.63
N SER A 213 0.86 -9.57 -12.34
CA SER A 213 0.66 -8.27 -11.71
C SER A 213 -0.21 -7.45 -12.64
N ARG A 214 -1.51 -7.36 -12.34
CA ARG A 214 -2.41 -6.54 -13.14
C ARG A 214 -1.96 -5.10 -12.97
N PRO A 215 -1.65 -4.38 -14.06
CA PRO A 215 -1.48 -2.93 -13.98
C PRO A 215 -2.76 -2.38 -13.37
N CYS A 216 -2.67 -1.71 -12.22
CA CYS A 216 -3.84 -1.03 -11.68
C CYS A 216 -3.97 0.28 -12.48
N PRO A 217 -4.95 0.40 -13.39
CA PRO A 217 -4.98 1.50 -14.36
C PRO A 217 -5.25 2.87 -13.72
N ARG A 218 -5.52 2.91 -12.42
CA ARG A 218 -5.77 4.13 -11.64
C ARG A 218 -4.76 4.33 -10.50
N GLN A 219 -3.69 3.54 -10.46
CA GLN A 219 -2.65 3.75 -9.46
C GLN A 219 -1.90 5.05 -9.80
N GLU A 220 -2.02 6.04 -8.92
CA GLU A 220 -1.43 7.37 -9.14
C GLU A 220 0.07 7.41 -8.81
N TRP A 221 0.59 6.37 -8.16
CA TRP A 221 1.98 6.34 -7.70
C TRP A 221 2.82 5.25 -8.39
N LEU A 222 3.85 5.70 -9.10
CA LEU A 222 5.04 4.96 -9.51
C LEU A 222 6.26 5.68 -8.90
N PRO A 223 7.30 4.95 -8.45
CA PRO A 223 8.52 5.56 -7.93
C PRO A 223 9.17 6.51 -8.94
N ASP A 224 9.88 7.51 -8.42
CA ASP A 224 10.73 8.41 -9.22
C ASP A 224 11.90 7.64 -9.85
#